data_AF-A0A3A0A242-F1
#
_entry.id   AF-A0A3A0A242-F1
#
_cell.length_a   1.000
_cell.length_b   1.000
_cell.length_c   1.000
_cell.angle_alpha   90.00
_cell.angle_beta   90.00
_cell.angle_gamma   90.00
#
_symmetry.space_group_name_H-M   'P 1'
#
loop_
_entity.id
_entity.type
_entity.pdbx_description
1 polymer ?
#
loop_
_entity_poly.entity_id
_entity_poly.type
_entity_poly.pdbx_seq_one_letter_code
_entity_poly.pdbx_strand_id
1 'polypeptide(L)'
;MPLPPFLSNLLKGSSRARPPIGATPLTRKAFFDLAQECRDYAAELARHEQSRVSLKHCHDFNAWLGRVKCYERLGPALATLTPARPVSRLQVMVLAGVLGLILLMALPGRVERGLGSVFSYGYLFSLLMLYFVPERLYGTTIELLEAKVLRVVDVLDQIHHAEELGFTEAAYFRVKENLETARRELREQIDLAHRRWG
;
A
#
# COMPACT_ATOMS: atom_id res chain seq x y z
N MET A 1 -10.44 -16.06 55.75
CA MET A 1 -11.22 -14.82 55.76
C MET A 1 -11.39 -14.33 54.32
N PRO A 2 -12.60 -14.38 53.73
CA PRO A 2 -12.81 -13.92 52.37
C PRO A 2 -12.94 -12.39 52.33
N LEU A 3 -12.30 -11.76 51.33
CA LEU A 3 -12.33 -10.30 51.11
C LEU A 3 -13.72 -9.84 50.62
N PRO A 4 -14.17 -8.62 50.97
CA PRO A 4 -15.49 -8.11 50.60
C PRO A 4 -15.60 -7.79 49.10
N PRO A 5 -16.77 -8.02 48.48
CA PRO A 5 -17.01 -7.94 47.02
C PRO A 5 -16.95 -6.53 46.41
N PHE A 6 -16.69 -5.49 47.22
CA PHE A 6 -16.61 -4.12 46.74
C PHE A 6 -15.22 -3.75 46.19
N LEU A 7 -14.17 -4.46 46.63
CA LEU A 7 -12.79 -4.20 46.19
C LEU A 7 -12.46 -4.78 44.81
N SER A 8 -13.20 -5.78 44.35
CA SER A 8 -13.02 -6.36 43.00
C SER A 8 -13.49 -5.43 41.88
N ASN A 9 -14.46 -4.55 42.14
CA ASN A 9 -14.92 -3.57 41.15
C ASN A 9 -14.00 -2.34 41.04
N LEU A 10 -13.22 -2.03 42.08
CA LEU A 10 -12.27 -0.90 42.05
C LEU A 10 -10.97 -1.22 41.29
N LEU A 11 -10.63 -2.51 41.15
CA LEU A 11 -9.51 -3.00 40.34
C LEU A 11 -9.90 -3.27 38.89
N LYS A 12 -11.18 -3.11 38.52
CA LYS A 12 -11.64 -3.03 37.12
C LYS A 12 -11.35 -1.63 36.56
N GLY A 13 -10.16 -1.13 36.85
CA GLY A 13 -9.59 0.06 36.24
C GLY A 13 -9.48 -0.23 34.75
N SER A 14 -10.34 0.47 34.00
CA SER A 14 -10.28 0.63 32.55
C SER A 14 -8.83 0.58 32.09
N SER A 15 -8.45 -0.55 31.48
CA SER A 15 -7.17 -0.69 30.80
C SER A 15 -7.21 0.19 29.55
N ARG A 16 -7.24 1.52 29.73
CA ARG A 16 -6.79 2.45 28.72
C ARG A 16 -5.30 2.20 28.60
N ALA A 17 -4.95 1.28 27.70
CA ALA A 17 -3.60 1.16 27.20
C ALA A 17 -3.11 2.57 26.90
N ARG A 18 -1.98 2.95 27.52
CA ARG A 18 -1.35 4.24 27.26
C ARG A 18 -1.07 4.27 25.75
N PRO A 19 -1.56 5.27 25.01
CA PRO A 19 -1.25 5.37 23.59
C PRO A 19 0.26 5.36 23.43
N PRO A 20 0.83 4.67 22.42
CA PRO A 20 2.24 4.79 22.12
C PRO A 20 2.58 6.28 21.95
N ILE A 21 3.70 6.71 22.52
CA ILE A 21 4.15 8.11 22.50
C ILE A 21 4.22 8.57 21.03
N GLY A 22 3.34 9.49 20.63
CA GLY A 22 3.19 9.96 19.25
C GLY A 22 1.94 9.49 18.49
N ALA A 23 1.08 8.67 19.10
CA ALA A 23 -0.18 8.24 18.49
C ALA A 23 -1.23 9.36 18.51
N THR A 24 -1.76 9.70 17.34
CA THR A 24 -2.81 10.72 17.20
C THR A 24 -4.17 10.08 17.48
N PRO A 25 -5.03 10.69 18.33
CA PRO A 25 -6.37 10.15 18.56
C PRO A 25 -7.20 10.22 17.27
N LEU A 26 -7.87 9.12 16.94
CA LEU A 26 -8.77 9.05 15.79
C LEU A 26 -10.09 9.75 16.12
N THR A 27 -10.20 11.02 15.76
CA THR A 27 -11.43 11.81 15.98
C THR A 27 -12.50 11.50 14.95
N ARG A 28 -13.78 11.79 15.26
CA ARG A 28 -14.91 11.65 14.31
C ARG A 28 -14.66 12.38 13.00
N LYS A 29 -14.14 13.62 13.06
CA LYS A 29 -13.83 14.41 11.88
C LYS A 29 -12.72 13.75 11.06
N ALA A 30 -11.62 13.36 11.71
CA ALA A 30 -10.52 12.68 11.02
C ALA A 30 -10.97 11.39 10.36
N PHE A 31 -11.85 10.62 11.00
CA PHE A 31 -12.42 9.41 10.41
C PHE A 31 -13.30 9.69 9.19
N PHE A 32 -14.15 10.72 9.27
CA PHE A 32 -14.96 11.16 8.14
C PHE A 32 -14.09 11.62 6.96
N ASP A 33 -13.08 12.45 7.24
CA ASP A 33 -12.15 12.96 6.24
C ASP A 33 -11.38 11.80 5.59
N LEU A 34 -10.92 10.81 6.37
CA LEU A 34 -10.27 9.59 5.86
C LEU A 34 -11.19 8.74 4.97
N ALA A 35 -12.47 8.59 5.34
CA ALA A 35 -13.43 7.86 4.52
C ALA A 35 -13.68 8.56 3.18
N GLN A 36 -13.72 9.90 3.17
CA GLN A 36 -13.82 10.68 1.95
C GLN A 36 -12.54 10.59 1.12
N GLU A 37 -11.37 10.72 1.73
CA GLU A 37 -10.08 10.54 1.05
C GLU A 37 -9.96 9.15 0.38
N CYS A 38 -10.43 8.08 1.03
CA CYS A 38 -10.42 6.74 0.46
C CYS A 38 -11.29 6.66 -0.80
N ARG A 39 -12.47 7.29 -0.78
CA ARG A 39 -13.38 7.35 -1.94
C ARG A 39 -12.76 8.14 -3.09
N ASP A 40 -12.25 9.33 -2.79
CA ASP A 40 -11.66 10.21 -3.80
C ASP A 40 -10.41 9.55 -4.42
N TYR A 41 -9.58 8.90 -3.59
CA TYR A 41 -8.40 8.19 -4.07
C TYR A 41 -8.74 6.95 -4.89
N ALA A 42 -9.77 6.18 -4.51
CA ALA A 42 -10.27 5.06 -5.32
C ALA A 42 -10.73 5.52 -6.71
N ALA A 43 -11.50 6.61 -6.79
CA ALA A 43 -11.96 7.18 -8.05
C ALA A 43 -10.80 7.72 -8.92
N GLU A 44 -9.72 8.21 -8.30
CA GLU A 44 -8.53 8.65 -9.03
C GLU A 44 -7.71 7.47 -9.56
N LEU A 45 -7.56 6.39 -8.78
CA LEU A 45 -6.85 5.18 -9.21
C LEU A 45 -7.54 4.50 -10.41
N ALA A 46 -8.88 4.48 -10.43
CA ALA A 46 -9.69 3.94 -11.53
C ALA A 46 -9.40 4.56 -12.91
N ARG A 47 -8.82 5.76 -12.96
CA ARG A 47 -8.46 6.46 -14.22
C ARG A 47 -7.12 6.02 -14.81
N HIS A 48 -6.37 5.18 -14.10
CA HIS A 48 -4.99 4.84 -14.45
C HIS A 48 -4.87 3.41 -15.00
N GLU A 49 -3.78 3.16 -15.74
CA GLU A 49 -3.53 1.85 -16.33
C GLU A 49 -3.10 0.84 -15.25
N GLN A 50 -3.92 -0.20 -15.06
CA GLN A 50 -3.81 -1.19 -13.98
C GLN A 50 -2.45 -1.88 -13.88
N SER A 51 -1.84 -2.23 -15.02
CA SER A 51 -0.60 -2.99 -15.10
C SER A 51 0.67 -2.16 -14.95
N ARG A 52 0.57 -0.82 -14.92
CA ARG A 52 1.74 0.06 -14.82
C ARG A 52 2.04 0.47 -13.39
N VAL A 53 3.32 0.71 -13.12
CA VAL A 53 3.76 1.38 -11.89
C VAL A 53 3.71 2.89 -12.10
N SER A 54 2.91 3.59 -11.30
CA SER A 54 2.96 5.05 -11.20
C SER A 54 3.80 5.44 -9.98
N LEU A 55 4.98 6.01 -10.24
CA LEU A 55 5.89 6.48 -9.19
C LEU A 55 5.22 7.53 -8.30
N LYS A 56 4.49 8.47 -8.92
CA LYS A 56 3.74 9.51 -8.22
C LYS A 56 2.75 8.89 -7.23
N HIS A 57 1.89 7.99 -7.70
CA HIS A 57 0.90 7.34 -6.83
C HIS A 57 1.52 6.48 -5.74
N CYS A 58 2.65 5.82 -6.02
CA CYS A 58 3.39 5.09 -4.98
C CYS A 58 3.90 6.03 -3.87
N HIS A 59 4.44 7.19 -4.22
CA HIS A 59 4.91 8.18 -3.25
C HIS A 59 3.75 8.82 -2.48
N ASP A 60 2.69 9.20 -3.17
CA ASP A 60 1.49 9.79 -2.58
C ASP A 60 0.84 8.80 -1.60
N PHE A 61 0.70 7.53 -2.00
CA PHE A 61 0.22 6.45 -1.14
C PHE A 61 1.11 6.25 0.09
N ASN A 62 2.44 6.24 -0.07
CA ASN A 62 3.35 6.05 1.06
C ASN A 62 3.29 7.19 2.07
N ALA A 63 3.21 8.44 1.58
CA ALA A 63 3.04 9.61 2.42
C ALA A 63 1.69 9.57 3.16
N TRP A 64 0.62 9.18 2.46
CA TRP A 64 -0.70 9.01 3.06
C TRP A 64 -0.74 7.88 4.09
N LEU A 65 -0.27 6.68 3.75
CA LEU A 65 -0.23 5.53 4.63
C LEU A 65 0.57 5.81 5.91
N GLY A 66 1.67 6.58 5.81
CA GLY A 66 2.41 7.06 6.96
C GLY A 66 1.52 7.85 7.93
N ARG A 67 0.73 8.80 7.42
CA ARG A 67 -0.24 9.57 8.24
C ARG A 67 -1.34 8.68 8.83
N VAL A 68 -1.90 7.77 8.05
CA VAL A 68 -2.97 6.87 8.52
C VAL A 68 -2.49 5.95 9.64
N LYS A 69 -1.26 5.44 9.56
CA LYS A 69 -0.68 4.59 10.61
C LYS A 69 -0.36 5.33 11.90
N CYS A 70 -0.27 6.66 11.89
CA CYS A 70 -0.07 7.46 13.11
C CYS A 70 -1.32 7.50 14.01
N TYR A 71 -2.50 7.14 13.50
CA TYR A 71 -3.70 7.08 14.33
C TYR A 71 -3.68 5.84 15.23
N GLU A 72 -3.96 6.04 16.51
CA GLU A 72 -3.85 5.00 17.55
C GLU A 72 -4.63 3.71 17.22
N ARG A 73 -5.83 3.85 16.65
CA ARG A 73 -6.71 2.72 16.29
C ARG A 73 -6.35 2.07 14.94
N LEU A 74 -5.75 2.82 14.03
CA LEU A 74 -5.44 2.34 12.67
C LEU A 74 -4.04 1.75 12.58
N GLY A 75 -3.08 2.28 13.33
CA GLY A 75 -1.71 1.79 13.41
C GLY A 75 -1.60 0.27 13.62
N PRO A 76 -2.20 -0.32 14.67
CA PRO A 76 -2.10 -1.76 14.90
C PRO A 76 -2.81 -2.58 13.81
N ALA A 77 -3.99 -2.16 13.36
CA ALA A 77 -4.75 -2.87 12.33
C ALA A 77 -4.07 -2.83 10.95
N LEU A 78 -3.27 -1.81 10.66
CA LEU A 78 -2.52 -1.62 9.42
C LEU A 78 -1.03 -1.94 9.56
N ALA A 79 -0.60 -2.51 10.69
CA ALA A 79 0.82 -2.80 10.93
C ALA A 79 1.41 -3.72 9.84
N THR A 80 0.63 -4.70 9.37
CA THR A 80 1.03 -5.65 8.33
C THR A 80 1.09 -5.06 6.93
N LEU A 81 0.48 -3.88 6.70
CA LEU A 81 0.42 -3.28 5.37
C LEU A 81 1.79 -2.68 5.01
N THR A 82 2.47 -3.26 4.02
CA THR A 82 3.76 -2.76 3.54
C THR A 82 3.61 -1.50 2.69
N PRO A 83 4.59 -0.58 2.70
CA PRO A 83 4.61 0.55 1.77
C PRO A 83 4.67 0.07 0.32
N ALA A 84 4.20 0.90 -0.60
CA ALA A 84 4.33 0.71 -2.04
C ALA A 84 5.79 0.87 -2.47
N ARG A 85 6.24 0.02 -3.41
CA ARG A 85 7.58 0.03 -3.99
C ARG A 85 7.55 0.88 -5.27
N PRO A 86 8.13 2.10 -5.28
CA PRO A 86 8.17 2.98 -6.44
C PRO A 86 9.29 2.56 -7.40
N VAL A 87 9.19 1.36 -7.97
CA VAL A 87 10.20 0.82 -8.91
C VAL A 87 9.57 0.67 -10.29
N SER A 88 9.95 1.54 -11.21
CA SER A 88 9.49 1.53 -12.60
C SER A 88 10.39 0.67 -13.50
N ARG A 89 9.85 0.20 -14.63
CA ARG A 89 10.61 -0.55 -15.65
C ARG A 89 11.89 0.19 -16.09
N LEU A 90 11.79 1.50 -16.27
CA LEU A 90 12.92 2.33 -16.69
C LEU A 90 14.05 2.32 -15.65
N GLN A 91 13.75 2.34 -14.36
CA GLN A 91 14.78 2.26 -13.32
C GLN A 91 15.51 0.91 -13.34
N VAL A 92 14.78 -0.20 -13.55
CA VAL A 92 15.39 -1.52 -13.68
C VAL A 92 16.25 -1.61 -14.94
N MET A 93 15.77 -1.06 -16.06
CA MET A 93 16.54 -0.97 -17.32
C MET A 93 17.83 -0.18 -17.15
N VAL A 94 17.77 1.00 -16.52
CA VAL A 94 18.94 1.84 -16.30
C VAL A 94 19.93 1.14 -15.38
N LEU A 95 19.46 0.50 -14.31
CA LEU A 95 20.33 -0.22 -13.38
C LEU A 95 21.04 -1.39 -14.08
N ALA A 96 20.32 -2.20 -14.85
CA ALA A 96 20.88 -3.27 -15.66
C ALA A 96 21.88 -2.71 -16.70
N GLY A 97 21.50 -1.60 -17.34
CA GLY A 97 22.29 -0.77 -18.25
C GLY A 97 23.68 -0.42 -17.70
N VAL A 98 23.68 0.19 -16.52
CA VAL A 98 24.88 0.67 -15.83
C VAL A 98 25.73 -0.51 -15.36
N LEU A 99 25.13 -1.54 -14.76
CA LEU A 99 25.84 -2.75 -14.32
C LEU A 99 26.55 -3.45 -15.48
N GLY A 100 25.86 -3.61 -16.61
CA GLY A 100 26.46 -4.21 -17.78
C GLY A 100 27.55 -3.34 -18.42
N LEU A 101 27.39 -2.02 -18.42
CA LEU A 101 28.44 -1.11 -18.88
C LEU A 101 29.70 -1.21 -18.01
N ILE A 102 29.55 -1.22 -16.69
CA ILE A 102 30.65 -1.41 -15.74
C ILE A 102 31.35 -2.75 -16.01
N LEU A 103 30.57 -3.81 -16.19
CA LEU A 103 31.10 -5.14 -16.51
C LEU A 103 31.90 -5.12 -17.83
N LEU A 104 31.33 -4.54 -18.89
CA LEU A 104 31.99 -4.42 -20.19
C LEU A 104 33.28 -3.59 -20.14
N MET A 105 33.36 -2.57 -19.27
CA MET A 105 34.56 -1.77 -19.04
C MET A 105 35.61 -2.47 -18.17
N ALA A 106 35.20 -3.40 -17.31
CA ALA A 106 36.09 -4.12 -16.38
C ALA A 106 36.73 -5.38 -16.99
N LEU A 107 36.14 -5.95 -18.05
CA LEU A 107 36.64 -7.16 -18.72
C LEU A 107 37.76 -6.98 -19.79
N PRO A 108 37.98 -5.82 -20.45
CA PRO A 108 38.89 -5.75 -21.58
C PRO A 108 40.33 -6.00 -21.11
N GLY A 109 40.99 -7.00 -21.72
CA GLY A 109 42.35 -7.45 -21.36
C GLY A 109 42.41 -8.71 -20.48
N ARG A 110 41.28 -9.22 -19.97
CA ARG A 110 41.24 -10.45 -19.14
C ARG A 110 40.59 -11.66 -19.83
N VAL A 111 40.00 -11.48 -21.01
CA VAL A 111 39.12 -12.47 -21.65
C VAL A 111 39.44 -12.59 -23.14
N GLU A 112 39.43 -13.82 -23.66
CA GLU A 112 39.62 -14.09 -25.10
C GLU A 112 38.54 -13.42 -25.96
N ARG A 113 38.89 -13.01 -27.18
CA ARG A 113 37.99 -12.24 -28.08
C ARG A 113 36.64 -12.93 -28.33
N GLY A 114 36.61 -14.27 -28.38
CA GLY A 114 35.38 -15.05 -28.57
C GLY A 114 34.46 -15.07 -27.35
N LEU A 115 35.02 -15.05 -26.14
CA LEU A 115 34.23 -14.93 -24.91
C LEU A 115 33.67 -13.51 -24.75
N GLY A 116 34.44 -12.48 -25.13
CA GLY A 116 33.99 -11.09 -25.09
C GLY A 116 32.75 -10.81 -25.96
N SER A 117 32.67 -11.41 -27.16
CA SER A 117 31.49 -11.28 -28.03
C SER A 117 30.27 -12.00 -27.44
N VAL A 118 30.45 -13.20 -26.87
CA VAL A 118 29.37 -13.94 -26.19
C VAL A 118 28.81 -13.14 -25.01
N PHE A 119 29.66 -12.52 -24.19
CA PHE A 119 29.21 -11.68 -23.07
C PHE A 119 28.40 -10.47 -23.53
N SER A 120 28.83 -9.79 -24.60
CA SER A 120 28.15 -8.60 -25.10
C SER A 120 26.81 -8.93 -25.76
N TYR A 121 26.74 -9.99 -26.57
CA TYR A 121 25.45 -10.47 -27.11
C TYR A 121 24.51 -11.00 -26.03
N GLY A 122 25.04 -11.75 -25.05
CA GLY A 122 24.26 -12.24 -23.91
C GLY A 122 23.70 -11.10 -23.05
N TYR A 123 24.47 -10.03 -22.87
CA TYR A 123 24.02 -8.83 -22.17
C TYR A 123 22.93 -8.06 -22.93
N LEU A 124 23.08 -7.86 -24.24
CA LEU A 124 22.01 -7.24 -25.05
C LEU A 124 20.74 -8.08 -25.02
N PHE A 125 20.88 -9.40 -25.11
CA PHE A 125 19.76 -10.32 -25.01
C PHE A 125 19.09 -10.26 -23.63
N SER A 126 19.85 -10.17 -22.54
CA SER A 126 19.27 -10.06 -21.19
C SER A 126 18.53 -8.74 -20.98
N LEU A 127 19.01 -7.62 -21.54
CA LEU A 127 18.27 -6.35 -21.54
C LEU A 127 16.94 -6.47 -22.31
N LEU A 128 16.96 -7.15 -23.46
CA LEU A 128 15.74 -7.40 -24.23
C LEU A 128 14.75 -8.27 -23.43
N MET A 129 15.22 -9.35 -22.81
CA MET A 129 14.40 -10.20 -21.95
C MET A 129 13.80 -9.44 -20.78
N LEU A 130 14.58 -8.54 -20.16
CA LEU A 130 14.13 -7.73 -19.03
C LEU A 130 12.95 -6.82 -19.41
N TYR A 131 12.83 -6.40 -20.68
CA TYR A 131 11.70 -5.57 -21.14
C TYR A 131 10.36 -6.32 -21.07
N PHE A 132 10.39 -7.64 -21.21
CA PHE A 132 9.21 -8.50 -21.11
C PHE A 132 8.88 -8.90 -19.67
N VAL A 133 9.72 -8.57 -18.69
CA VAL A 133 9.47 -8.88 -17.28
C VAL A 133 8.33 -7.99 -16.75
N PRO A 134 7.22 -8.59 -16.26
CA PRO A 134 6.08 -7.84 -15.74
C PRO A 134 6.45 -6.89 -14.59
N GLU A 135 5.90 -5.68 -14.60
CA GLU A 135 6.22 -4.65 -13.60
C GLU A 135 5.84 -5.03 -12.17
N ARG A 136 4.83 -5.89 -12.02
CA ARG A 136 4.41 -6.46 -10.72
C ARG A 136 5.52 -7.21 -9.97
N LEU A 137 6.57 -7.67 -10.66
CA LEU A 137 7.66 -8.42 -10.03
C LEU A 137 8.64 -7.54 -9.26
N TYR A 138 8.75 -6.26 -9.63
CA TYR A 138 9.72 -5.34 -9.03
C TYR A 138 9.08 -4.09 -8.43
N GLY A 139 7.93 -3.63 -8.93
CA GLY A 139 7.23 -2.45 -8.44
C GLY A 139 5.81 -2.73 -7.94
N THR A 140 5.20 -1.74 -7.31
CA THR A 140 3.77 -1.77 -6.95
C THR A 140 2.96 -1.15 -8.09
N THR A 141 2.22 -1.97 -8.81
CA THR A 141 1.30 -1.54 -9.87
C THR A 141 0.08 -0.82 -9.29
N ILE A 142 -0.69 -0.15 -10.15
CA ILE A 142 -1.97 0.47 -9.75
C ILE A 142 -2.90 -0.58 -9.11
N GLU A 143 -3.03 -1.76 -9.69
CA GLU A 143 -3.83 -2.86 -9.13
C GLU A 143 -3.40 -3.23 -7.69
N LEU A 144 -2.09 -3.32 -7.43
CA LEU A 144 -1.58 -3.60 -6.09
C LEU A 144 -1.78 -2.43 -5.12
N LEU A 145 -1.77 -1.18 -5.62
CA LEU A 145 -2.15 -0.01 -4.82
C LEU A 145 -3.63 -0.07 -4.44
N GLU A 146 -4.52 -0.38 -5.39
CA GLU A 146 -5.95 -0.53 -5.14
C GLU A 146 -6.22 -1.59 -4.09
N ALA A 147 -5.57 -2.76 -4.17
CA ALA A 147 -5.69 -3.81 -3.15
C ALA A 147 -5.22 -3.34 -1.76
N LYS A 148 -4.18 -2.50 -1.69
CA LYS A 148 -3.71 -1.92 -0.42
C LYS A 148 -4.69 -0.88 0.13
N VAL A 149 -5.27 -0.03 -0.71
CA VAL A 149 -6.30 0.93 -0.30
C VAL A 149 -7.56 0.20 0.16
N LEU A 150 -7.96 -0.86 -0.55
CA LEU A 150 -9.08 -1.71 -0.15
C LEU A 150 -8.88 -2.30 1.24
N ARG A 151 -7.66 -2.71 1.58
CA ARG A 151 -7.33 -3.15 2.94
C ARG A 151 -7.52 -2.05 3.99
N VAL A 152 -7.22 -0.79 3.67
CA VAL A 152 -7.47 0.34 4.58
C VAL A 152 -8.97 0.59 4.72
N VAL A 153 -9.72 0.56 3.62
CA VAL A 153 -11.19 0.71 3.62
C VAL A 153 -11.84 -0.36 4.48
N ASP A 154 -11.40 -1.62 4.37
CA ASP A 154 -11.94 -2.72 5.18
C ASP A 154 -11.65 -2.55 6.68
N VAL A 155 -10.48 -2.01 7.04
CA VAL A 155 -10.15 -1.69 8.44
C VAL A 155 -10.99 -0.53 8.96
N LEU A 156 -11.18 0.52 8.15
CA LEU A 156 -12.06 1.64 8.52
C LEU A 156 -13.49 1.14 8.74
N ASP A 157 -14.00 0.30 7.85
CA ASP A 157 -15.36 -0.26 7.97
C ASP A 157 -15.51 -1.13 9.23
N GLN A 158 -14.50 -1.92 9.58
CA GLN A 158 -14.49 -2.69 10.84
C GLN A 158 -14.56 -1.76 12.07
N ILE A 159 -13.81 -0.66 12.07
CA ILE A 159 -13.84 0.33 13.16
C ILE A 159 -15.18 1.07 13.18
N HIS A 160 -15.77 1.33 12.01
CA HIS A 160 -17.07 1.98 11.89
C HIS A 160 -18.18 1.12 12.51
N HIS A 161 -18.18 -0.19 12.21
CA HIS A 161 -19.14 -1.15 12.75
C HIS A 161 -19.02 -1.38 14.26
N ALA A 162 -17.84 -1.15 14.84
CA ALA A 162 -17.66 -1.23 16.29
C ALA A 162 -18.33 -0.07 17.06
N GLU A 163 -18.91 0.92 16.36
CA GLU A 163 -19.62 2.11 16.90
C GLU A 163 -18.83 2.97 17.91
N GLU A 164 -17.53 2.72 18.08
CA GLU A 164 -16.72 3.27 19.15
C GLU A 164 -16.43 4.79 19.05
N LEU A 165 -16.94 5.46 18.03
CA LEU A 165 -16.65 6.87 17.71
C LEU A 165 -17.84 7.80 17.98
N GLY A 166 -19.05 7.28 18.24
CA GLY A 166 -20.23 8.09 18.60
C GLY A 166 -20.65 9.08 17.52
N PHE A 167 -20.80 8.61 16.27
CA PHE A 167 -21.28 9.43 15.16
C PHE A 167 -22.75 9.84 15.35
N THR A 168 -23.13 10.98 14.77
CA THR A 168 -24.56 11.25 14.52
C THR A 168 -25.07 10.33 13.42
N GLU A 169 -26.36 10.03 13.40
CA GLU A 169 -26.96 9.12 12.41
C GLU A 169 -26.64 9.52 10.96
N ALA A 170 -26.78 10.81 10.63
CA ALA A 170 -26.45 11.33 9.30
C ALA A 170 -24.96 11.18 8.94
N ALA A 171 -24.05 11.42 9.90
CA ALA A 171 -22.62 11.25 9.67
C ALA A 171 -22.25 9.77 9.53
N TYR A 172 -22.91 8.90 10.30
CA TYR A 172 -22.74 7.45 10.24
C TYR A 172 -23.04 6.94 8.82
N PHE A 173 -24.25 7.22 8.32
CA PHE A 173 -24.65 6.76 6.98
C PHE A 173 -23.77 7.31 5.88
N ARG A 174 -23.32 8.57 5.98
CA ARG A 174 -22.45 9.16 4.97
C ARG A 174 -21.06 8.54 4.95
N VAL A 175 -20.50 8.18 6.11
CA VAL A 175 -19.24 7.45 6.16
C VAL A 175 -19.40 6.06 5.57
N LYS A 176 -20.45 5.34 5.95
CA LYS A 176 -20.77 4.03 5.39
C LYS A 176 -20.89 4.08 3.87
N GLU A 177 -21.65 5.04 3.33
CA GLU A 177 -21.80 5.22 1.88
C GLU A 177 -20.46 5.51 1.17
N ASN A 178 -19.61 6.35 1.76
CA ASN A 178 -18.28 6.64 1.21
C ASN A 178 -17.40 5.39 1.18
N LEU A 179 -17.36 4.61 2.27
CA LEU A 179 -16.57 3.38 2.35
C LEU A 179 -17.11 2.29 1.42
N GLU A 180 -18.43 2.11 1.34
CA GLU A 180 -19.05 1.16 0.41
C GLU A 180 -18.78 1.53 -1.04
N THR A 181 -18.86 2.82 -1.39
CA THR A 181 -18.55 3.30 -2.74
C THR A 181 -17.09 3.07 -3.08
N ALA A 182 -16.16 3.42 -2.19
CA ALA A 182 -14.74 3.16 -2.37
C ALA A 182 -14.45 1.66 -2.56
N ARG A 183 -15.06 0.82 -1.71
CA ARG A 183 -14.93 -0.64 -1.77
C ARG A 183 -15.43 -1.21 -3.09
N ARG A 184 -16.61 -0.77 -3.56
CA ARG A 184 -17.18 -1.23 -4.84
C ARG A 184 -16.26 -0.89 -6.00
N GLU A 185 -15.84 0.37 -6.09
CA GLU A 185 -14.93 0.84 -7.14
C GLU A 185 -13.63 0.03 -7.16
N LEU A 186 -12.97 -0.09 -6.01
CA LEU A 186 -11.69 -0.82 -5.90
C LEU A 186 -11.84 -2.29 -6.28
N ARG A 187 -12.92 -2.96 -5.85
CA ARG A 187 -13.14 -4.37 -6.23
C ARG A 187 -13.45 -4.53 -7.70
N GLU A 188 -14.24 -3.63 -8.27
CA GLU A 188 -14.55 -3.67 -9.70
C GLU A 188 -13.28 -3.51 -10.54
N GLN A 189 -12.41 -2.55 -10.19
CA GLN A 189 -11.14 -2.34 -10.89
C GLN A 189 -10.20 -3.56 -10.78
N ILE A 190 -10.09 -4.14 -9.59
CA ILE A 190 -9.31 -5.36 -9.36
C ILE A 190 -9.89 -6.53 -10.18
N ASP A 191 -11.21 -6.72 -10.19
CA ASP A 191 -11.87 -7.79 -10.95
C ASP A 191 -11.72 -7.60 -12.47
N LEU A 192 -11.78 -6.36 -12.95
CA LEU A 192 -11.52 -6.01 -14.34
C LEU A 192 -10.06 -6.27 -14.72
N ALA A 193 -9.11 -5.97 -13.83
CA ALA A 193 -7.71 -6.30 -14.03
C ALA A 193 -7.53 -7.83 -14.16
N HIS A 194 -8.09 -8.61 -13.24
CA HIS A 194 -7.97 -10.08 -13.27
C HIS A 194 -8.56 -10.69 -14.55
N ARG A 195 -9.75 -10.24 -14.99
CA ARG A 195 -10.39 -10.72 -16.23
C ARG A 195 -9.59 -10.42 -17.50
N ARG A 196 -8.71 -9.42 -17.47
CA ARG A 196 -7.88 -9.06 -18.62
C ARG A 196 -6.67 -9.98 -18.79
N TRP A 197 -6.31 -10.74 -17.75
CA TRP A 197 -5.13 -11.61 -17.73
C TRP A 197 -5.43 -13.10 -17.51
N GLY A 198 -6.70 -13.47 -17.35
CA GLY A 198 -7.18 -14.87 -17.31
C GLY A 198 -7.66 -15.32 -18.67
#